data_AF-A0A2E4J917-F1
#
_entry.id   AF-A0A2E4J917-F1
#
_cell.length_a   1.000
_cell.length_b   1.000
_cell.length_c   1.000
_cell.angle_alpha   90.00
_cell.angle_beta   90.00
_cell.angle_gamma   90.00
#
_symmetry.space_group_name_H-M   'P 1'
#
loop_
_entity.id
_entity.type
_entity.pdbx_description
1 polymer ?
#
loop_
_entity_poly.entity_id
_entity_poly.type
_entity_poly.pdbx_seq_one_letter_code
_entity_poly.pdbx_strand_id
1 'polypeptide(L)'
;MKNFYLIAVLIAYCLSTSFVQSQNLDWVNPAATGTGNASIAVLADPPAVLLNGEAVTTTGALIGVFYENDSGELICAGYQTLNQNYMDGNNINIAVWGTDPEEDNGIAGGEIMNFYLNLDGIDYAASSITILDPFTGQPSENFTANSLYVISEINFAEEEVELDPCSCVD
;
A
#
# COMPACT_ATOMS: atom_id res chain seq x y z
N MET A 1 -12.24 1.59 -46.27
CA MET A 1 -11.48 2.55 -45.43
C MET A 1 -12.09 2.74 -44.03
N LYS A 2 -13.43 2.80 -43.85
CA LYS A 2 -14.05 2.87 -42.51
C LYS A 2 -13.75 1.66 -41.59
N ASN A 3 -13.65 0.44 -42.14
CA ASN A 3 -13.43 -0.76 -41.34
C ASN A 3 -12.02 -0.87 -40.72
N PHE A 4 -11.01 -0.21 -41.30
CA PHE A 4 -9.65 -0.21 -40.74
C PHE A 4 -9.51 0.70 -39.52
N TYR A 5 -10.31 1.76 -39.43
CA TYR A 5 -10.32 2.68 -38.29
C TYR A 5 -10.93 2.03 -37.04
N LEU A 6 -11.99 1.23 -37.22
CA LEU A 6 -12.62 0.49 -36.11
C LEU A 6 -11.67 -0.54 -35.49
N ILE A 7 -10.88 -1.24 -36.32
CA ILE A 7 -9.88 -2.21 -35.85
C ILE A 7 -8.74 -1.50 -35.10
N ALA A 8 -8.28 -0.34 -35.58
CA ALA A 8 -7.23 0.43 -34.91
C ALA A 8 -7.69 1.00 -33.55
N VAL A 9 -8.95 1.43 -33.43
CA VAL A 9 -9.52 1.91 -32.16
C VAL A 9 -9.68 0.76 -31.16
N LEU A 10 -10.09 -0.43 -31.61
CA LEU A 10 -10.17 -1.64 -30.77
C LEU A 10 -8.78 -2.07 -30.25
N ILE A 11 -7.75 -2.08 -31.11
CA ILE A 11 -6.38 -2.44 -30.69
C ILE A 11 -5.79 -1.41 -29.71
N ALA A 12 -6.08 -0.11 -29.90
CA ALA A 12 -5.65 0.92 -28.98
C ALA A 12 -6.36 0.82 -27.61
N TYR A 13 -7.61 0.37 -27.58
CA TYR A 13 -8.37 0.14 -26.34
C TYR A 13 -7.87 -1.10 -25.58
N CYS A 14 -7.50 -2.16 -26.29
CA CYS A 14 -6.91 -3.36 -25.68
C CYS A 14 -5.47 -3.16 -25.16
N LEU A 15 -4.75 -2.12 -25.63
CA LEU A 15 -3.41 -1.79 -25.14
C LEU A 15 -3.41 -0.81 -23.95
N SER A 16 -4.57 -0.26 -23.56
CA SER A 16 -4.70 0.67 -22.43
C SER A 16 -5.17 0.01 -21.13
N THR A 17 -5.49 -1.29 -21.14
CA THR A 17 -5.80 -2.03 -19.91
C THR A 17 -4.49 -2.48 -19.26
N SER A 18 -3.90 -1.61 -18.46
CA SER A 18 -2.89 -2.01 -17.49
C SER A 18 -3.59 -2.84 -16.42
N PHE A 19 -3.47 -4.16 -16.48
CA PHE A 19 -3.89 -5.04 -15.40
C PHE A 19 -2.92 -4.86 -14.23
N VAL A 20 -3.37 -4.35 -13.08
CA VAL A 20 -2.58 -4.49 -11.85
C VAL A 20 -2.95 -5.84 -11.28
N GLN A 21 -2.16 -6.87 -11.62
CA GLN A 21 -2.36 -8.16 -10.97
C GLN A 21 -2.19 -7.99 -9.46
N SER A 22 -3.04 -8.67 -8.68
CA SER A 22 -2.76 -8.95 -7.27
C SER A 22 -1.31 -9.45 -7.17
N GLN A 23 -0.45 -8.64 -6.57
CA GLN A 23 0.94 -8.98 -6.35
C GLN A 23 0.98 -9.81 -5.08
N ASN A 24 1.57 -11.01 -5.14
CA ASN A 24 1.78 -11.81 -3.93
C ASN A 24 2.99 -11.22 -3.19
N LEU A 25 2.75 -10.35 -2.22
CA LEU A 25 3.80 -9.71 -1.45
C LEU A 25 4.32 -10.65 -0.36
N ASP A 26 5.62 -10.58 -0.11
CA ASP A 26 6.22 -11.31 1.00
C ASP A 26 6.14 -10.47 2.29
N TRP A 27 5.21 -10.82 3.17
CA TRP A 27 4.98 -10.16 4.46
C TRP A 27 5.92 -10.69 5.55
N VAL A 28 7.22 -10.59 5.30
CA VAL A 28 8.27 -10.95 6.25
C VAL A 28 8.91 -9.68 6.77
N ASN A 29 8.93 -9.50 8.09
CA ASN A 29 9.59 -8.34 8.69
C ASN A 29 11.07 -8.34 8.29
N PRO A 30 11.61 -7.19 7.86
CA PRO A 30 13.00 -7.12 7.44
C PRO A 30 13.94 -7.33 8.64
N ALA A 31 15.18 -7.69 8.33
CA ALA A 31 16.23 -7.69 9.32
C ALA A 31 16.45 -6.26 9.84
N ALA A 32 16.80 -6.14 11.13
CA ALA A 32 17.15 -4.86 11.70
C ALA A 32 18.39 -4.28 11.01
N THR A 33 18.31 -3.01 10.60
CA THR A 33 19.42 -2.25 10.02
C THR A 33 20.07 -1.35 11.09
N GLY A 34 21.30 -0.90 10.84
CA GLY A 34 22.07 -0.03 11.76
C GLY A 34 21.72 1.46 11.68
N THR A 35 20.99 1.88 10.64
CA THR A 35 20.75 3.30 10.31
C THR A 35 19.48 3.88 10.94
N GLY A 36 18.66 3.01 11.54
CA GLY A 36 17.48 3.38 12.30
C GLY A 36 16.17 3.13 11.57
N ASN A 37 15.07 3.30 12.29
CA ASN A 37 13.72 3.08 11.79
C ASN A 37 12.88 4.35 11.95
N ALA A 38 11.85 4.49 11.12
CA ALA A 38 10.73 5.39 11.40
C ALA A 38 9.64 4.67 12.19
N SER A 39 8.77 5.45 12.82
CA SER A 39 7.56 4.99 13.48
C SER A 39 6.34 5.59 12.79
N ILE A 40 5.36 4.77 12.47
CA ILE A 40 4.08 5.24 11.91
C ILE A 40 2.96 4.85 12.86
N ALA A 41 2.31 5.84 13.45
CA ALA A 41 1.08 5.64 14.20
C ALA A 41 -0.11 5.52 13.24
N VAL A 42 -0.90 4.47 13.38
CA VAL A 42 -2.15 4.28 12.65
C VAL A 42 -3.31 4.49 13.61
N LEU A 43 -4.16 5.48 13.30
CA LEU A 43 -5.28 5.83 14.17
C LEU A 43 -6.40 4.79 14.06
N ALA A 44 -6.96 4.42 15.21
CA ALA A 44 -8.07 3.46 15.30
C ALA A 44 -9.43 4.16 15.52
N ASP A 45 -9.43 5.43 15.94
CA ASP A 45 -10.65 6.22 16.16
C ASP A 45 -10.49 7.68 15.66
N PRO A 46 -11.18 8.07 14.57
CA PRO A 46 -11.87 7.18 13.63
C PRO A 46 -10.89 6.17 12.98
N PRO A 47 -11.37 5.01 12.49
CA PRO A 47 -10.49 4.00 11.91
C PRO A 47 -9.83 4.54 10.64
N ALA A 48 -8.50 4.60 10.64
CA ALA A 48 -7.74 5.14 9.52
C ALA A 48 -7.72 4.18 8.32
N VAL A 49 -7.74 2.87 8.56
CA VAL A 49 -7.64 1.83 7.50
C VAL A 49 -9.00 1.52 6.91
N LEU A 50 -9.19 1.86 5.63
CA LEU A 50 -10.42 1.67 4.89
C LEU A 50 -10.21 0.78 3.66
N LEU A 51 -11.17 -0.07 3.33
CA LEU A 51 -11.28 -0.80 2.06
C LEU A 51 -12.55 -0.34 1.36
N ASN A 52 -12.43 0.17 0.13
CA ASN A 52 -13.53 0.75 -0.64
C ASN A 52 -14.27 1.87 0.13
N GLY A 53 -13.55 2.61 0.97
CA GLY A 53 -14.10 3.66 1.83
C GLY A 53 -14.82 3.18 3.10
N GLU A 54 -14.87 1.87 3.36
CA GLU A 54 -15.42 1.29 4.59
C GLU A 54 -14.32 0.83 5.53
N ALA A 55 -14.51 0.97 6.84
CA ALA A 55 -13.52 0.55 7.82
C ALA A 55 -13.22 -0.95 7.73
N VAL A 56 -11.93 -1.31 7.73
CA VAL A 56 -11.53 -2.72 7.83
C VAL A 56 -11.86 -3.22 9.24
N THR A 57 -12.72 -4.23 9.32
CA THR A 57 -13.21 -4.82 10.59
C THR A 57 -12.72 -6.25 10.83
N THR A 58 -11.98 -6.81 9.89
CA THR A 58 -11.48 -8.19 9.97
C THR A 58 -10.20 -8.24 10.81
N THR A 59 -10.30 -8.83 12.00
CA THR A 59 -9.12 -9.12 12.84
C THR A 59 -8.19 -10.08 12.11
N GLY A 60 -6.90 -9.73 12.06
CA GLY A 60 -5.86 -10.53 11.39
C GLY A 60 -5.39 -9.96 10.06
N ALA A 61 -6.09 -8.97 9.50
CA ALA A 61 -5.59 -8.20 8.36
C ALA A 61 -4.24 -7.55 8.69
N LEU A 62 -3.39 -7.37 7.68
CA LEU A 62 -2.07 -6.74 7.84
C LEU A 62 -2.03 -5.41 7.13
N ILE A 63 -1.47 -4.38 7.76
CA ILE A 63 -1.09 -3.13 7.12
C ILE A 63 0.43 -2.99 7.15
N GLY A 64 1.03 -2.68 6.02
CA GLY A 64 2.48 -2.68 5.89
C GLY A 64 3.01 -1.61 4.96
N VAL A 65 4.29 -1.35 5.12
CA VAL A 65 5.08 -0.45 4.28
C VAL A 65 6.12 -1.25 3.53
N PHE A 66 6.27 -0.94 2.25
CA PHE A 66 7.17 -1.59 1.32
C PHE A 66 8.01 -0.52 0.61
N TYR A 67 9.23 -0.90 0.22
CA TYR A 67 10.07 -0.13 -0.70
C TYR A 67 10.33 -0.97 -1.95
N GLU A 68 10.69 -0.30 -3.04
CA GLU A 68 11.16 -0.94 -4.26
C GLU A 68 12.68 -1.03 -4.17
N ASN A 69 13.22 -2.24 -4.24
CA ASN A 69 14.66 -2.47 -4.23
C ASN A 69 15.28 -2.14 -5.61
N ASP A 70 16.61 -2.18 -5.72
CA ASP A 70 17.36 -1.90 -6.97
C ASP A 70 16.98 -2.84 -8.14
N SER A 71 16.34 -3.98 -7.84
CA SER A 71 15.85 -4.93 -8.84
C SER A 71 14.39 -4.67 -9.26
N GLY A 72 13.73 -3.66 -8.69
CA GLY A 72 12.33 -3.33 -8.94
C GLY A 72 11.33 -4.18 -8.15
N GLU A 73 11.78 -4.90 -7.13
CA GLU A 73 10.95 -5.79 -6.33
C GLU A 73 10.46 -5.06 -5.07
N LEU A 74 9.19 -5.27 -4.70
CA LEU A 74 8.63 -4.74 -3.48
C LEU A 74 9.06 -5.58 -2.27
N ILE A 75 9.80 -4.97 -1.36
CA ILE A 75 10.31 -5.61 -0.15
C ILE A 75 9.66 -4.96 1.08
N CYS A 76 9.23 -5.80 2.03
CA CYS A 76 8.59 -5.33 3.25
C CYS A 76 9.59 -4.55 4.11
N ALA A 77 9.27 -3.29 4.41
CA ALA A 77 10.01 -2.46 5.36
C ALA A 77 9.46 -2.55 6.80
N GLY A 78 8.28 -3.16 6.97
CA GLY A 78 7.65 -3.40 8.25
C GLY A 78 6.12 -3.42 8.14
N TYR A 79 5.47 -4.18 9.01
CA TYR A 79 4.02 -4.29 9.03
C TYR A 79 3.46 -4.49 10.44
N GLN A 80 2.15 -4.29 10.58
CA GLN A 80 1.39 -4.68 11.76
C GLN A 80 0.14 -5.46 11.39
N THR A 81 -0.31 -6.28 12.35
CA THR A 81 -1.62 -6.91 12.32
C THR A 81 -2.66 -5.97 12.92
N LEU A 82 -3.74 -5.75 12.18
CA LEU A 82 -4.99 -5.17 12.67
C LEU A 82 -5.67 -6.19 13.58
N ASN A 83 -5.27 -6.20 14.85
CA ASN A 83 -5.77 -7.13 15.84
C ASN A 83 -7.00 -6.56 16.57
N GLN A 84 -7.56 -7.35 17.51
CA GLN A 84 -8.72 -6.91 18.29
C GLN A 84 -8.48 -5.58 19.04
N ASN A 85 -7.25 -5.30 19.47
CA ASN A 85 -6.92 -4.05 20.16
C ASN A 85 -7.16 -2.83 19.26
N TYR A 86 -6.77 -2.94 17.98
CA TYR A 86 -7.08 -1.92 16.96
C TYR A 86 -8.58 -1.78 16.75
N MET A 87 -9.31 -2.89 16.62
CA MET A 87 -10.77 -2.88 16.46
C MET A 87 -11.51 -2.28 17.67
N ASP A 88 -10.90 -2.36 18.85
CA ASP A 88 -11.42 -1.75 20.09
C ASP A 88 -11.07 -0.24 20.21
N GLY A 89 -10.51 0.37 19.16
CA GLY A 89 -10.20 1.80 19.10
C GLY A 89 -8.80 2.18 19.59
N ASN A 90 -7.88 1.23 19.73
CA ASN A 90 -6.51 1.53 20.16
C ASN A 90 -5.55 1.64 18.97
N ASN A 91 -4.85 2.76 18.89
CA ASN A 91 -3.87 2.99 17.84
C ASN A 91 -2.76 1.93 17.85
N ILE A 92 -2.24 1.62 16.67
CA ILE A 92 -1.09 0.73 16.49
C ILE A 92 0.11 1.51 15.93
N ASN A 93 1.30 0.89 16.01
CA ASN A 93 2.52 1.46 15.48
C ASN A 93 3.20 0.46 14.52
N ILE A 94 3.54 0.94 13.33
CA ILE A 94 4.40 0.23 12.37
C ILE A 94 5.81 0.80 12.51
N ALA A 95 6.77 -0.08 12.82
CA ALA A 95 8.18 0.26 12.70
C ALA A 95 8.62 0.03 11.25
N VAL A 96 9.16 1.06 10.60
CA VAL A 96 9.59 1.03 9.20
C VAL A 96 11.10 1.15 9.15
N TRP A 97 11.78 0.11 8.68
CA TRP A 97 13.23 0.03 8.68
C TRP A 97 13.84 0.83 7.53
N GLY A 98 14.83 1.67 7.85
CA GLY A 98 15.63 2.39 6.86
C GLY A 98 16.80 1.56 6.35
N THR A 99 17.34 1.89 5.18
CA THR A 99 18.51 1.18 4.62
C THR A 99 19.81 1.52 5.34
N ASP A 100 20.75 0.58 5.35
CA ASP A 100 22.15 0.84 5.72
C ASP A 100 22.94 1.54 4.62
N PRO A 101 24.03 2.26 4.93
CA PRO A 101 24.78 2.99 3.92
C PRO A 101 25.34 2.04 2.87
N GLU A 102 25.07 2.35 1.60
CA GLU A 102 25.51 1.56 0.44
C GLU A 102 24.84 0.18 0.31
N GLU A 103 23.80 -0.08 1.10
CA GLU A 103 22.98 -1.30 1.04
C GLU A 103 21.56 -0.97 0.53
N ASP A 104 20.82 -2.03 0.20
CA ASP A 104 19.44 -1.99 -0.29
C ASP A 104 18.58 -2.95 0.56
N ASN A 105 18.58 -2.71 1.87
CA ASN A 105 17.98 -3.59 2.87
C ASN A 105 16.89 -2.91 3.72
N GLY A 106 16.43 -1.73 3.28
CA GLY A 106 15.38 -0.95 3.90
C GLY A 106 15.08 0.30 3.06
N ILE A 107 14.28 1.21 3.59
CA ILE A 107 13.91 2.43 2.85
C ILE A 107 15.02 3.49 2.97
N ALA A 108 15.51 4.02 1.86
CA ALA A 108 16.47 5.12 1.89
C ALA A 108 15.79 6.47 2.19
N GLY A 109 16.55 7.40 2.77
CA GLY A 109 16.05 8.74 3.07
C GLY A 109 15.61 9.47 1.80
N GLY A 110 14.35 9.89 1.75
CA GLY A 110 13.75 10.55 0.59
C GLY A 110 12.95 9.65 -0.34
N GLU A 111 12.98 8.32 -0.15
CA GLU A 111 12.17 7.38 -0.93
C GLU A 111 10.70 7.37 -0.50
N ILE A 112 9.85 6.94 -1.42
CA ILE A 112 8.41 6.83 -1.22
C ILE A 112 8.12 5.58 -0.38
N MET A 113 7.28 5.74 0.64
CA MET A 113 6.71 4.63 1.38
C MET A 113 5.50 4.05 0.62
N ASN A 114 5.59 2.80 0.16
CA ASN A 114 4.47 2.13 -0.50
C ASN A 114 3.64 1.37 0.53
N PHE A 115 2.33 1.63 0.59
CA PHE A 115 1.46 1.01 1.59
C PHE A 115 0.57 -0.06 0.98
N TYR A 116 0.45 -1.17 1.71
CA TYR A 116 -0.37 -2.31 1.32
C TYR A 116 -1.23 -2.79 2.49
N LEU A 117 -2.36 -3.41 2.15
CA LEU A 117 -3.24 -4.14 3.04
C LEU A 117 -3.27 -5.60 2.59
N ASN A 118 -2.97 -6.54 3.48
CA ASN A 118 -3.31 -7.95 3.28
C ASN A 118 -4.62 -8.25 4.02
N LEU A 119 -5.62 -8.71 3.28
CA LEU A 119 -6.89 -9.17 3.85
C LEU A 119 -7.17 -10.57 3.29
N ASP A 120 -7.22 -11.56 4.17
CA ASP A 120 -7.48 -12.97 3.84
C ASP A 120 -6.56 -13.52 2.72
N GLY A 121 -5.30 -13.07 2.70
CA GLY A 121 -4.31 -13.50 1.71
C GLY A 121 -4.36 -12.74 0.39
N ILE A 122 -5.18 -11.70 0.27
CA ILE A 122 -5.21 -10.81 -0.90
C ILE A 122 -4.52 -9.48 -0.53
N ASP A 123 -3.57 -9.07 -1.36
CA ASP A 123 -2.83 -7.82 -1.21
C ASP A 123 -3.46 -6.69 -2.03
N TYR A 124 -3.77 -5.58 -1.35
CA TYR A 124 -4.32 -4.36 -1.94
C TYR A 124 -3.32 -3.23 -1.79
N ALA A 125 -2.99 -2.56 -2.90
CA ALA A 125 -2.22 -1.32 -2.87
C ALA A 125 -3.09 -0.16 -2.36
N ALA A 126 -2.49 0.77 -1.62
CA ALA A 126 -3.18 1.97 -1.20
C ALA A 126 -3.61 2.81 -2.42
N SER A 127 -4.89 3.13 -2.49
CA SER A 127 -5.48 4.01 -3.52
C SER A 127 -5.36 5.48 -3.14
N SER A 128 -5.40 5.79 -1.85
CA SER A 128 -5.14 7.11 -1.29
C SER A 128 -4.62 6.99 0.14
N ILE A 129 -3.84 7.98 0.57
CA ILE A 129 -3.30 8.05 1.92
C ILE A 129 -3.20 9.51 2.38
N THR A 130 -3.49 9.75 3.65
CA THR A 130 -3.16 10.98 4.35
C THR A 130 -2.19 10.65 5.48
N ILE A 131 -0.90 10.89 5.21
CA ILE A 131 0.19 10.70 6.17
C ILE A 131 0.75 12.07 6.58
N LEU A 132 0.84 12.30 7.88
CA LEU A 132 1.16 13.61 8.46
C LEU A 132 2.43 13.53 9.32
N ASP A 133 3.20 14.60 9.31
CA ASP A 133 4.15 14.91 10.38
C ASP A 133 3.34 15.37 11.62
N PRO A 134 3.45 14.69 12.78
CA PRO A 134 2.64 14.99 13.96
C PRO A 134 2.95 16.34 14.61
N PHE A 135 4.11 16.94 14.32
CA PHE A 135 4.52 18.22 14.89
C PHE A 135 4.05 19.40 14.05
N THR A 136 4.00 19.23 12.72
CA THR A 136 3.61 20.31 11.79
C THR A 136 2.20 20.15 11.22
N GLY A 137 1.63 18.95 11.31
CA GLY A 137 0.36 18.59 10.69
C GLY A 137 0.38 18.65 9.16
N GLN A 138 1.57 18.76 8.55
CA GLN A 138 1.72 18.81 7.10
C GLN A 138 1.90 17.39 6.52
N PRO A 139 1.43 17.14 5.29
CA PRO A 139 1.68 15.88 4.61
C PRO A 139 3.16 15.55 4.48
N SER A 140 3.54 14.29 4.70
CA SER A 140 4.92 13.83 4.57
C SER A 140 4.97 12.37 4.11
N GLU A 141 5.19 12.17 2.81
CA GLU A 141 5.14 10.85 2.15
C GLU A 141 6.53 10.21 1.98
N ASN A 142 7.59 11.01 2.09
CA ASN A 142 8.96 10.53 1.94
C ASN A 142 9.51 10.03 3.28
N PHE A 143 10.20 8.90 3.22
CA PHE A 143 10.84 8.32 4.39
C PHE A 143 11.99 9.19 4.90
N THR A 144 12.08 9.29 6.22
CA THR A 144 13.21 9.88 6.94
C THR A 144 13.45 9.03 8.18
N ALA A 145 14.69 8.56 8.35
CA ALA A 145 15.08 7.74 9.49
C ALA A 145 14.85 8.50 10.82
N ASN A 146 14.37 7.78 11.84
CA ASN A 146 14.01 8.32 13.17
C ASN A 146 12.85 9.31 13.19
N SER A 147 12.10 9.43 12.09
CA SER A 147 10.87 10.22 12.07
C SER A 147 9.68 9.50 12.70
N LEU A 148 8.70 10.31 13.11
CA LEU A 148 7.38 9.86 13.51
C LEU A 148 6.37 10.36 12.47
N TYR A 149 5.51 9.46 12.01
CA TYR A 149 4.41 9.77 11.10
C TYR A 149 3.08 9.36 11.73
N VAL A 150 2.00 9.97 11.26
CA VAL A 150 0.63 9.59 11.61
C VAL A 150 -0.16 9.36 10.34
N ILE A 151 -0.75 8.18 10.19
CA ILE A 151 -1.78 7.92 9.19
C ILE A 151 -3.12 8.28 9.82
N SER A 152 -3.75 9.34 9.33
CA SER A 152 -5.10 9.71 9.72
C SER A 152 -6.17 9.01 8.87
N GLU A 153 -5.85 8.68 7.62
CA GLU A 153 -6.71 7.93 6.72
C GLU A 153 -5.87 7.27 5.63
N ILE A 154 -6.21 6.03 5.27
CA ILE A 154 -5.65 5.29 4.16
C ILE A 154 -6.74 4.41 3.56
N ASN A 155 -6.94 4.51 2.25
CA ASN A 155 -7.98 3.77 1.54
C ASN A 155 -7.36 2.80 0.55
N PHE A 156 -7.81 1.56 0.60
CA PHE A 156 -7.48 0.49 -0.34
C PHE A 156 -8.68 0.26 -1.26
N ALA A 157 -8.44 -0.06 -2.52
CA ALA A 157 -9.53 -0.34 -3.45
C ALA A 157 -9.36 -1.75 -4.04
N GLU A 158 -10.48 -2.47 -4.13
CA GLU A 158 -10.56 -3.65 -4.99
C GLU A 158 -10.54 -3.18 -6.45
N GLU A 159 -9.78 -3.83 -7.33
CA GLU A 159 -9.94 -3.57 -8.76
C GLU A 159 -11.36 -3.99 -9.17
N GLU A 160 -12.17 -3.05 -9.68
CA GLU A 160 -13.42 -3.41 -10.33
C GLU A 160 -13.09 -4.26 -11.57
N VAL A 161 -13.33 -5.56 -11.47
CA VAL A 161 -13.39 -6.42 -12.65
C VAL A 161 -14.65 -6.02 -13.40
N GLU A 162 -14.53 -5.13 -14.40
CA GLU A 162 -15.57 -4.98 -15.41
C GLU A 162 -15.73 -6.35 -16.08
N LEU A 163 -16.77 -7.09 -15.67
CA LEU A 163 -17.21 -8.26 -16.40
C LEU A 163 -17.75 -7.76 -17.74
N ASP A 164 -16.93 -7.84 -18.78
CA ASP A 164 -17.38 -7.66 -20.17
C ASP A 164 -18.68 -8.44 -20.33
N PRO A 165 -19.79 -7.82 -20.77
CA PRO A 165 -21.03 -8.54 -20.98
C PRO A 165 -20.74 -9.61 -22.02
N CYS A 166 -20.75 -10.87 -21.59
CA CYS A 166 -20.65 -12.03 -22.47
C CYS A 166 -21.68 -11.84 -23.59
N SER A 167 -21.22 -11.40 -24.76
CA SER A 167 -22.08 -11.34 -25.93
C SER A 167 -22.27 -12.78 -26.37
N CYS A 168 -23.30 -13.43 -25.84
CA CYS A 168 -23.88 -14.60 -26.46
C CYS A 168 -24.35 -14.14 -27.84
N VAL A 169 -23.53 -14.36 -28.85
CA VAL A 169 -23.93 -14.22 -30.24
C VAL A 169 -24.68 -15.49 -30.59
N ASP A 170 -26.00 -15.36 -30.74
CA ASP A 170 -26.87 -16.38 -31.35
C ASP A 170 -26.45 -16.68 -32.81
#